data_AF-A0A087XS91-F1
#
_entry.id   AF-A0A087XS91-F1
#
_cell.length_a   1.000
_cell.length_b   1.000
_cell.length_c   1.000
_cell.angle_alpha   90.00
_cell.angle_beta   90.00
_cell.angle_gamma   90.00
#
_symmetry.space_group_name_H-M   'P 1'
#
loop_
_entity.id
_entity.type
_entity.pdbx_description
1 polymer ?
#
loop_
_entity_poly.entity_id
_entity_poly.type
_entity_poly.pdbx_seq_one_letter_code
_entity_poly.pdbx_strand_id
1 'polypeptide(L)'
;MEALLSVLKGHPGPAVLVCSLLFRVAHQLLQRLPVPTVVRQDAFRSWKWKNLSVSMVHSVLTGTWALTCAVIWPETLSNIHKFHNTLSYLLICVSTAGYFVHDAGDIILTGHGRGSWEFLLHHAMVIWCFLYALYTQLYIAGALIALFVEVNSVTLHLRLMLKLANAQSSSMYHINKIVNLFTYVMFRLGTQFYLTWYIVHNYSWLDHGGYFLITMMMMNIMMVIYFYRLLRTDFFPRSKRYTGQNGTHNNNSKKFLSD
;
A
#
# COMPACT_ATOMS: atom_id res chain seq x y z
N MET A 1 19.02 18.39 12.61
CA MET A 1 18.58 17.34 11.65
C MET A 1 19.74 16.46 11.20
N GLU A 2 20.90 17.02 10.87
CA GLU A 2 22.04 16.23 10.36
C GLU A 2 22.69 15.28 11.39
N ALA A 3 22.76 15.67 12.66
CA ALA A 3 23.27 14.79 13.72
C ALA A 3 22.39 13.53 13.92
N LEU A 4 21.06 13.70 13.94
CA LEU A 4 20.10 12.60 14.00
C LEU A 4 20.23 11.67 12.78
N LEU A 5 20.50 12.24 11.61
CA LEU A 5 20.70 11.51 10.36
C LEU A 5 21.98 10.66 10.37
N SER A 6 23.09 11.19 10.91
CA SER A 6 24.34 10.43 11.03
C SER A 6 24.17 9.20 11.93
N VAL A 7 23.39 9.34 13.00
CA VAL A 7 23.04 8.24 13.91
C VAL A 7 22.08 7.25 13.25
N LEU A 8 21.06 7.73 12.52
CA LEU A 8 20.13 6.87 11.76
C LEU A 8 20.84 6.08 10.65
N LYS A 9 21.78 6.71 9.92
CA LYS A 9 22.57 6.06 8.86
C LYS A 9 23.55 5.05 9.43
N GLY A 10 24.12 5.31 10.61
CA GLY A 10 25.03 4.37 11.28
C GLY A 10 24.31 3.15 11.86
N HIS A 11 23.03 3.29 12.21
CA HIS A 11 22.24 2.25 12.89
C HIS A 11 20.81 2.16 12.31
N PRO A 12 20.65 1.61 11.09
CA PRO A 12 19.34 1.52 10.43
C PRO A 12 18.34 0.67 11.22
N GLY A 13 18.79 -0.39 11.91
CA GLY A 13 17.91 -1.27 12.70
C GLY A 13 17.21 -0.58 13.89
N PRO A 14 17.94 0.12 14.78
CA PRO A 14 17.33 0.90 15.87
C PRO A 14 16.40 2.01 15.38
N ALA A 15 16.73 2.68 14.29
CA ALA A 15 15.87 3.71 13.69
C ALA A 15 14.53 3.13 13.22
N VAL A 16 14.59 1.96 12.58
CA VAL A 16 13.43 1.16 12.19
C VAL A 16 12.60 0.80 13.44
N LEU A 17 13.22 0.31 14.50
CA LEU A 17 12.51 -0.04 15.74
C LEU A 17 11.81 1.16 16.40
N VAL A 18 12.46 2.33 16.47
CA VAL A 18 11.84 3.54 17.04
C VAL A 18 10.65 4.00 16.20
N CYS A 19 10.77 4.00 14.87
CA CYS A 19 9.65 4.33 13.98
C CYS A 19 8.48 3.34 14.15
N SER A 20 8.79 2.05 14.31
CA SER A 20 7.80 1.00 14.58
C SER A 20 7.05 1.23 15.90
N LEU A 21 7.75 1.63 16.95
CA LEU A 21 7.15 1.94 18.25
C LEU A 21 6.25 3.17 18.19
N LEU A 22 6.68 4.25 17.52
CA LEU A 22 5.87 5.44 17.29
C LEU A 22 4.61 5.11 16.48
N PHE A 23 4.75 4.28 15.45
CA PHE A 23 3.63 3.81 14.65
C PHE A 23 2.65 2.98 15.48
N ARG A 24 3.14 2.13 16.38
CA ARG A 24 2.30 1.34 17.31
C ARG A 24 1.48 2.24 18.24
N VAL A 25 2.07 3.33 18.73
CA VAL A 25 1.35 4.33 19.56
C VAL A 25 0.29 5.05 18.73
N ALA A 26 0.63 5.50 17.52
CA ALA A 26 -0.32 6.12 16.60
C ALA A 26 -1.48 5.17 16.25
N HIS A 27 -1.18 3.89 16.02
CA HIS A 27 -2.17 2.85 15.78
C HIS A 27 -3.10 2.68 16.98
N GLN A 28 -2.57 2.59 18.21
CA GLN A 28 -3.41 2.53 19.41
C GLN A 28 -4.32 3.75 19.57
N LEU A 29 -3.82 4.94 19.20
CA LEU A 29 -4.62 6.17 19.22
C LEU A 29 -5.73 6.11 18.15
N LEU A 30 -5.42 5.64 16.96
CA LEU A 30 -6.36 5.51 15.84
C LEU A 30 -7.43 4.43 16.10
N GLN A 31 -7.10 3.38 16.85
CA GLN A 31 -8.06 2.35 17.29
C GLN A 31 -9.13 2.88 18.26
N ARG A 32 -8.93 4.07 18.84
CA ARG A 32 -9.93 4.75 19.70
C ARG A 32 -10.97 5.55 18.90
N LEU A 33 -10.80 5.68 17.58
CA LEU A 33 -11.79 6.37 16.75
C LEU A 33 -13.13 5.61 16.70
N PRO A 34 -14.26 6.33 16.68
CA PRO A 34 -15.58 5.72 16.68
C PRO A 34 -15.80 4.90 15.41
N VAL A 35 -16.16 3.62 15.58
CA VAL A 35 -16.48 2.71 14.48
C VAL A 35 -17.97 2.88 14.12
N PRO A 36 -18.35 2.98 12.83
CA PRO A 36 -19.74 3.05 12.43
C PRO A 36 -20.56 1.88 12.98
N THR A 37 -21.77 2.14 13.47
CA THR A 37 -22.67 1.14 14.08
C THR A 37 -22.97 -0.04 13.16
N VAL A 38 -23.05 0.19 11.85
CA VAL A 38 -23.27 -0.84 10.80
C VAL A 38 -22.09 -1.82 10.69
N VAL A 39 -20.88 -1.37 11.03
CA VAL A 39 -19.64 -2.15 10.96
C VAL A 39 -19.35 -2.87 12.28
N ARG A 40 -19.93 -2.38 13.38
CA ARG A 40 -19.82 -2.97 14.73
C ARG A 40 -20.54 -4.31 14.89
N GLN A 41 -21.45 -4.65 13.96
CA GLN A 41 -22.25 -5.87 14.00
C GLN A 41 -21.46 -7.15 13.67
N ASP A 42 -20.33 -7.04 12.96
CA ASP A 42 -19.47 -8.18 12.63
C ASP A 42 -18.04 -7.88 13.08
N ALA A 43 -17.50 -8.70 13.98
CA ALA A 43 -16.14 -8.56 14.50
C ALA A 43 -15.09 -8.51 13.37
N PHE A 44 -15.34 -9.24 12.27
CA PHE A 44 -14.47 -9.24 11.09
C PHE A 44 -14.53 -7.90 10.32
N ARG A 45 -15.72 -7.34 10.13
CA ARG A 45 -15.87 -6.02 9.46
C ARG A 45 -15.30 -4.90 10.32
N SER A 46 -15.44 -4.99 11.64
CA SER A 46 -14.85 -4.02 12.57
C SER A 46 -13.32 -4.08 12.57
N TRP A 47 -12.71 -5.27 12.54
CA TRP A 47 -11.26 -5.39 12.39
C TRP A 47 -10.80 -4.83 11.04
N LYS A 48 -11.45 -5.22 9.93
CA LYS A 48 -11.13 -4.74 8.58
C LYS A 48 -11.22 -3.21 8.48
N TRP A 49 -12.22 -2.60 9.10
CA TRP A 49 -12.36 -1.13 9.13
C TRP A 49 -11.21 -0.45 9.87
N LYS A 50 -10.82 -0.99 11.02
CA LYS A 50 -9.70 -0.45 11.80
C LYS A 50 -8.39 -0.56 11.02
N ASN A 51 -8.10 -1.73 10.45
CA ASN A 51 -6.88 -1.91 9.66
C ASN A 51 -6.87 -0.97 8.45
N LEU A 52 -7.99 -0.89 7.73
CA LEU A 52 -8.14 -0.02 6.57
C LEU A 52 -8.01 1.47 6.90
N SER A 53 -8.45 1.89 8.10
CA SER A 53 -8.28 3.27 8.56
C SER A 53 -6.82 3.59 8.84
N VAL A 54 -6.07 2.63 9.39
CA VAL A 54 -4.62 2.76 9.62
C VAL A 54 -3.88 2.82 8.28
N SER A 55 -4.21 1.94 7.34
CA SER A 55 -3.70 1.97 5.97
C SER A 55 -3.99 3.29 5.29
N MET A 56 -5.20 3.84 5.45
CA MET A 56 -5.58 5.12 4.86
C MET A 56 -4.73 6.28 5.41
N VAL A 57 -4.55 6.37 6.74
CA VAL A 57 -3.71 7.40 7.35
C VAL A 57 -2.26 7.27 6.89
N HIS A 58 -1.76 6.03 6.79
CA HIS A 58 -0.44 5.77 6.24
C HIS A 58 -0.33 6.28 4.80
N SER A 59 -1.21 5.84 3.89
CA SER A 59 -1.17 6.23 2.48
C SER A 59 -1.29 7.74 2.27
N VAL A 60 -2.07 8.44 3.11
CA VAL A 60 -2.15 9.91 3.08
C VAL A 60 -0.80 10.52 3.48
N LEU A 61 -0.23 10.07 4.60
CA LEU A 61 1.03 10.61 5.10
C LEU A 61 2.18 10.34 4.14
N THR A 62 2.31 9.10 3.64
CA THR A 62 3.40 8.72 2.74
C THR A 62 3.20 9.23 1.33
N GLY A 63 1.96 9.23 0.82
CA GLY A 63 1.64 9.80 -0.49
C GLY A 63 1.91 11.31 -0.56
N THR A 64 1.43 12.08 0.43
CA THR A 64 1.68 13.52 0.48
C THR A 64 3.17 13.82 0.65
N TRP A 65 3.86 13.10 1.55
CA TRP A 65 5.29 13.30 1.75
C TRP A 65 6.10 12.96 0.50
N ALA A 66 5.77 11.87 -0.21
CA ALA A 66 6.44 11.51 -1.45
C ALA A 66 6.27 12.60 -2.52
N LEU A 67 5.06 13.13 -2.68
CA LEU A 67 4.79 14.25 -3.59
C LEU A 67 5.56 15.51 -3.20
N THR A 68 5.59 15.86 -1.91
CA THR A 68 6.36 17.01 -1.42
C THR A 68 7.86 16.85 -1.70
N CYS A 69 8.42 15.66 -1.48
CA CYS A 69 9.82 15.37 -1.81
C CYS A 69 10.11 15.51 -3.30
N ALA A 70 9.19 15.10 -4.17
CA ALA A 70 9.37 15.19 -5.61
C ALA A 70 9.23 16.62 -6.16
N VAL A 71 8.34 17.43 -5.57
CA VAL A 71 8.17 18.85 -5.94
C VAL A 71 9.36 19.69 -5.49
N ILE A 72 9.87 19.44 -4.27
CA ILE A 72 11.01 20.21 -3.73
C ILE A 72 12.33 19.79 -4.39
N TRP A 73 12.51 18.50 -4.70
CA TRP A 73 13.72 17.98 -5.35
C TRP A 73 13.40 17.23 -6.64
N PRO A 74 13.18 17.92 -7.77
CA PRO A 74 12.91 17.28 -9.05
C PRO A 74 14.08 16.42 -9.54
N GLU A 75 15.30 16.66 -9.03
CA GLU A 75 16.50 15.85 -9.28
C GLU A 75 16.34 14.39 -8.82
N THR A 76 15.36 14.10 -7.94
CA THR A 76 14.99 12.73 -7.57
C THR A 76 14.46 11.91 -8.76
N LEU A 77 13.89 12.57 -9.77
CA LEU A 77 13.34 11.95 -10.98
C LEU A 77 14.37 11.76 -12.09
N SER A 78 15.53 12.43 -12.01
CA SER A 78 16.59 12.32 -13.03
C SER A 78 17.77 11.47 -12.55
N ASN A 79 18.10 11.52 -11.25
CA ASN A 79 19.29 10.88 -10.68
C ASN A 79 18.95 9.80 -9.63
N ILE A 80 18.22 8.76 -10.05
CA ILE A 80 17.76 7.67 -9.16
C ILE A 80 18.90 6.96 -8.43
N HIS A 81 20.08 6.88 -9.05
CA HIS A 81 21.20 6.05 -8.57
C HIS A 81 22.01 6.68 -7.45
N LYS A 82 22.18 8.01 -7.45
CA LYS A 82 23.07 8.73 -6.52
C LYS A 82 22.38 9.79 -5.66
N PHE A 83 21.15 10.18 -6.00
CA PHE A 83 20.46 11.21 -5.25
C PHE A 83 19.84 10.63 -3.97
N HIS A 84 20.45 10.96 -2.83
CA HIS A 84 19.89 10.71 -1.52
C HIS A 84 19.43 12.04 -0.89
N ASN A 85 18.25 12.05 -0.30
CA ASN A 85 17.82 13.17 0.54
C ASN A 85 17.38 12.64 1.90
N THR A 86 17.73 13.37 2.96
CA THR A 86 17.40 13.12 4.36
C THR A 86 15.90 12.84 4.55
N LEU A 87 15.04 13.62 3.90
CA LEU A 87 13.59 13.46 4.01
C LEU A 87 13.08 12.21 3.27
N SER A 88 13.67 11.87 2.13
CA SER A 88 13.32 10.65 1.40
C SER A 88 13.77 9.39 2.15
N TYR A 89 14.95 9.43 2.77
CA TYR A 89 15.44 8.33 3.61
C TYR A 89 14.57 8.11 4.84
N LEU A 90 14.20 9.21 5.54
CA LEU A 90 13.32 9.15 6.69
C LEU A 90 11.93 8.64 6.30
N LEU A 91 11.39 9.10 5.17
CA LEU A 91 10.10 8.63 4.64
C LEU A 91 10.13 7.11 4.40
N ILE A 92 11.17 6.59 3.75
CA ILE A 92 11.30 5.15 3.51
C ILE A 92 11.47 4.41 4.84
N CYS A 93 12.28 4.93 5.77
CA CYS A 93 12.44 4.33 7.10
C CYS A 93 11.09 4.24 7.84
N VAL A 94 10.32 5.33 7.89
CA VAL A 94 8.99 5.37 8.50
C VAL A 94 8.02 4.42 7.79
N SER A 95 8.09 4.34 6.46
CA SER A 95 7.20 3.48 5.67
C SER A 95 7.49 1.99 5.88
N THR A 96 8.76 1.59 5.74
CA THR A 96 9.23 0.21 5.88
C THR A 96 9.10 -0.29 7.31
N ALA A 97 9.55 0.50 8.27
CA ALA A 97 9.62 0.10 9.67
C ALA A 97 8.31 0.27 10.44
N GLY A 98 7.60 1.36 10.14
CA GLY A 98 6.39 1.75 10.83
C GLY A 98 5.20 0.94 10.36
N TYR A 99 4.89 1.03 9.06
CA TYR A 99 3.62 0.54 8.54
C TYR A 99 3.72 -0.84 7.90
N PHE A 100 4.59 -1.05 6.91
CA PHE A 100 4.54 -2.28 6.11
C PHE A 100 4.80 -3.55 6.94
N VAL A 101 5.82 -3.50 7.82
CA VAL A 101 6.11 -4.61 8.76
C VAL A 101 4.98 -4.78 9.78
N HIS A 102 4.41 -3.68 10.27
CA HIS A 102 3.31 -3.73 11.23
C HIS A 102 2.04 -4.33 10.61
N ASP A 103 1.64 -3.88 9.42
CA ASP A 103 0.43 -4.34 8.72
C ASP A 103 0.54 -5.81 8.33
N ALA A 104 1.71 -6.24 7.82
CA ALA A 104 1.99 -7.65 7.59
C ALA A 104 1.90 -8.48 8.89
N GLY A 105 2.46 -7.95 9.98
CA GLY A 105 2.39 -8.58 11.30
C GLY A 105 0.96 -8.72 11.82
N ASP A 106 0.14 -7.68 11.71
CA ASP A 106 -1.27 -7.70 12.17
C ASP A 106 -2.09 -8.73 11.39
N ILE A 107 -1.92 -8.80 10.06
CA ILE A 107 -2.60 -9.78 9.21
C ILE A 107 -2.21 -11.22 9.56
N ILE A 108 -0.94 -11.47 9.87
CA ILE A 108 -0.44 -12.81 10.26
C ILE A 108 -0.97 -13.18 11.65
N LEU A 109 -0.83 -12.28 12.64
CA LEU A 109 -1.17 -12.54 14.04
C LEU A 109 -2.68 -12.65 14.28
N THR A 110 -3.50 -11.94 13.49
CA THR A 110 -4.97 -12.06 13.57
C THR A 110 -5.53 -13.32 12.88
N GLY A 111 -4.68 -14.16 12.28
CA GLY A 111 -5.10 -15.43 11.67
C GLY A 111 -5.76 -15.30 10.30
N HIS A 112 -5.80 -14.09 9.72
CA HIS A 112 -6.39 -13.84 8.40
C HIS A 112 -5.42 -14.03 7.22
N GLY A 113 -4.19 -14.47 7.48
CA GLY A 113 -3.14 -14.62 6.47
C GLY A 113 -3.51 -15.54 5.29
N ARG A 114 -4.31 -16.59 5.49
CA ARG A 114 -4.78 -17.46 4.39
C ARG A 114 -5.76 -16.76 3.45
N GLY A 115 -6.56 -15.83 3.95
CA GLY A 115 -7.49 -15.03 3.15
C GLY A 115 -6.81 -13.88 2.41
N SER A 116 -5.70 -13.38 2.95
CA SER A 116 -5.00 -12.20 2.44
C SER A 116 -3.57 -12.49 1.95
N TRP A 117 -3.31 -13.72 1.49
CA TRP A 117 -1.97 -14.14 1.06
C TRP A 117 -1.39 -13.26 -0.06
N GLU A 118 -2.22 -12.81 -1.01
CA GLU A 118 -1.79 -11.91 -2.08
C GLU A 118 -1.26 -10.56 -1.51
N PHE A 119 -1.90 -10.02 -0.48
CA PHE A 119 -1.47 -8.81 0.21
C PHE A 119 -0.20 -9.03 1.04
N LEU A 120 -0.06 -10.20 1.68
CA LEU A 120 1.17 -10.54 2.39
C LEU A 120 2.37 -10.68 1.45
N LEU A 121 2.16 -11.29 0.28
CA LEU A 121 3.19 -11.40 -0.76
C LEU A 121 3.61 -10.02 -1.29
N HIS A 122 2.64 -9.12 -1.51
CA HIS A 122 2.91 -7.71 -1.80
C HIS A 122 3.78 -7.04 -0.74
N HIS A 123 3.39 -7.14 0.53
CA HIS A 123 4.16 -6.55 1.62
C HIS A 123 5.56 -7.13 1.73
N ALA A 124 5.72 -8.45 1.58
CA ALA A 124 7.03 -9.09 1.63
C ALA A 124 7.99 -8.53 0.55
N MET A 125 7.50 -8.38 -0.69
CA MET A 125 8.31 -7.83 -1.79
C MET A 125 8.69 -6.36 -1.54
N VAL A 126 7.74 -5.53 -1.10
CA VAL A 126 7.99 -4.10 -0.84
C VAL A 126 8.94 -3.91 0.35
N ILE A 127 8.73 -4.64 1.45
CA ILE A 127 9.57 -4.58 2.66
C ILE A 127 11.01 -4.92 2.31
N TRP A 128 11.23 -6.01 1.56
CA TRP A 128 12.57 -6.41 1.18
C TRP A 128 13.27 -5.37 0.29
N CYS A 129 12.60 -4.87 -0.76
CA CYS A 129 13.18 -3.85 -1.64
C CYS A 129 13.53 -2.57 -0.87
N PHE A 130 12.67 -2.13 0.06
CA PHE A 130 12.94 -0.93 0.84
C PHE A 130 14.01 -1.16 1.90
N LEU A 131 14.07 -2.33 2.54
CA LEU A 131 15.16 -2.69 3.44
C LEU A 131 16.50 -2.68 2.70
N TYR A 132 16.56 -3.26 1.50
CA TYR A 132 17.77 -3.20 0.67
C TYR A 132 18.20 -1.76 0.40
N ALA A 133 17.27 -0.88 -0.02
CA ALA A 133 17.56 0.53 -0.26
C ALA A 133 18.03 1.26 1.02
N LEU A 134 17.49 0.91 2.19
CA LEU A 134 17.89 1.48 3.47
C LEU A 134 19.29 1.02 3.92
N TYR A 135 19.63 -0.25 3.71
CA TYR A 135 20.93 -0.81 4.09
C TYR A 135 22.05 -0.39 3.15
N THR A 136 21.80 -0.43 1.84
CA THR A 136 22.80 -0.08 0.83
C THR A 136 22.90 1.43 0.61
N GLN A 137 21.90 2.22 1.05
CA GLN A 137 21.75 3.64 0.75
C GLN A 137 21.65 3.94 -0.75
N LEU A 138 21.47 2.91 -1.59
CA LEU A 138 21.30 3.00 -3.03
C LEU A 138 19.81 2.92 -3.37
N TYR A 139 19.42 3.55 -4.48
CA TYR A 139 18.05 3.50 -5.02
C TYR A 139 16.96 4.10 -4.10
N ILE A 140 17.33 4.96 -3.14
CA ILE A 140 16.40 5.70 -2.27
C ILE A 140 15.39 6.49 -3.10
N ALA A 141 15.83 7.16 -4.16
CA ALA A 141 14.93 7.88 -5.07
C ALA A 141 13.97 6.94 -5.83
N GLY A 142 14.41 5.72 -6.18
CA GLY A 142 13.54 4.70 -6.78
C GLY A 142 12.45 4.24 -5.81
N ALA A 143 12.81 3.98 -4.56
CA ALA A 143 11.85 3.64 -3.50
C ALA A 143 10.87 4.79 -3.20
N LEU A 144 11.32 6.05 -3.29
CA LEU A 144 10.47 7.23 -3.20
C LEU A 144 9.43 7.28 -4.33
N ILE A 145 9.84 7.03 -5.58
CA ILE A 145 8.94 7.01 -6.74
C ILE A 145 7.96 5.83 -6.62
N ALA A 146 8.40 4.69 -6.09
CA ALA A 146 7.53 3.54 -5.84
C ALA A 146 6.42 3.88 -4.82
N LEU A 147 6.68 4.78 -3.85
CA LEU A 147 5.68 5.24 -2.88
C LEU A 147 4.60 6.16 -3.48
N PHE A 148 4.75 6.67 -4.71
CA PHE A 148 3.65 7.43 -5.36
C PHE A 148 2.40 6.58 -5.55
N VAL A 149 2.55 5.26 -5.57
CA VAL A 149 1.46 4.29 -5.56
C VAL A 149 0.45 4.54 -4.42
N GLU A 150 0.93 5.09 -3.30
CA GLU A 150 0.13 5.36 -2.10
C GLU A 150 -0.91 6.46 -2.32
N VAL A 151 -0.65 7.40 -3.25
CA VAL A 151 -1.64 8.43 -3.63
C VAL A 151 -2.91 7.78 -4.18
N ASN A 152 -2.75 6.72 -4.99
CA ASN A 152 -3.90 5.95 -5.44
C ASN A 152 -4.50 5.11 -4.28
N SER A 153 -3.66 4.51 -3.44
CA SER A 153 -4.10 3.71 -2.28
C SER A 153 -5.06 4.49 -1.36
N VAL A 154 -4.89 5.80 -1.17
CA VAL A 154 -5.85 6.65 -0.42
C VAL A 154 -7.27 6.52 -0.97
N THR A 155 -7.43 6.71 -2.29
CA THR A 155 -8.74 6.67 -2.95
C THR A 155 -9.33 5.25 -2.98
N LEU A 156 -8.46 4.23 -3.07
CA LEU A 156 -8.84 2.83 -2.99
C LEU A 156 -9.33 2.46 -1.58
N HIS A 157 -8.62 2.86 -0.54
CA HIS A 157 -9.00 2.62 0.85
C HIS A 157 -10.31 3.33 1.20
N LEU A 158 -10.47 4.59 0.77
CA LEU A 158 -11.73 5.32 0.91
C LEU A 158 -12.89 4.60 0.22
N ARG A 159 -12.69 4.05 -0.99
CA ARG A 159 -13.70 3.25 -1.71
C ARG A 159 -14.10 2.02 -0.91
N LEU A 160 -13.12 1.30 -0.37
CA LEU A 160 -13.37 0.08 0.39
C LEU A 160 -14.07 0.38 1.73
N MET A 161 -13.74 1.50 2.39
CA MET A 161 -14.47 1.97 3.57
C MET A 161 -15.93 2.30 3.21
N LEU A 162 -16.19 3.03 2.13
CA LEU A 162 -17.55 3.33 1.68
C LEU A 162 -18.35 2.06 1.33
N LYS A 163 -17.70 1.06 0.71
CA LYS A 163 -18.29 -0.27 0.44
C LYS A 163 -18.62 -1.00 1.75
N LEU A 164 -17.74 -0.95 2.75
CA LEU A 164 -17.97 -1.53 4.07
C LEU A 164 -19.06 -0.80 4.86
N ALA A 165 -19.22 0.51 4.68
CA ALA A 165 -20.30 1.29 5.29
C ALA A 165 -21.65 1.16 4.55
N ASN A 166 -21.72 0.34 3.49
CA ASN A 166 -22.90 0.16 2.64
C ASN A 166 -23.39 1.46 1.96
N ALA A 167 -22.50 2.44 1.79
CA ALA A 167 -22.80 3.77 1.23
C ALA A 167 -22.61 3.83 -0.30
N GLN A 168 -22.86 2.72 -1.00
CA GLN A 168 -22.58 2.56 -2.44
C GLN A 168 -23.45 3.43 -3.35
N SER A 169 -24.61 3.88 -2.87
CA SER A 169 -25.54 4.76 -3.58
C SER A 169 -25.22 6.26 -3.44
N SER A 170 -24.20 6.61 -2.66
CA SER A 170 -23.84 8.01 -2.42
C SER A 170 -23.10 8.62 -3.63
N SER A 171 -23.34 9.91 -3.90
CA SER A 171 -22.60 10.67 -4.92
C SER A 171 -21.08 10.64 -4.67
N MET A 172 -20.67 10.60 -3.39
CA MET A 172 -19.26 10.47 -3.00
C MET A 172 -18.63 9.15 -3.49
N TYR A 173 -19.38 8.05 -3.54
CA TYR A 173 -18.87 6.79 -4.09
C TYR A 173 -18.59 6.88 -5.60
N HIS A 174 -19.48 7.54 -6.35
CA HIS A 174 -19.30 7.73 -7.80
C HIS A 174 -18.11 8.64 -8.14
N ILE A 175 -17.97 9.75 -7.43
CA ILE A 175 -16.82 10.64 -7.59
C ILE A 175 -15.53 9.90 -7.24
N ASN A 176 -15.49 9.20 -6.10
CA ASN A 176 -14.31 8.46 -5.68
C ASN A 176 -13.96 7.32 -6.65
N LYS A 177 -14.94 6.69 -7.31
CA LYS A 177 -14.69 5.70 -8.37
C LYS A 177 -13.93 6.31 -9.55
N ILE A 178 -14.34 7.49 -10.03
CA ILE A 178 -13.67 8.17 -11.15
C ILE A 178 -12.27 8.63 -10.74
N VAL A 179 -12.13 9.24 -9.56
CA VAL A 179 -10.84 9.69 -9.03
C VAL A 179 -9.90 8.50 -8.80
N ASN A 180 -10.40 7.39 -8.29
CA ASN A 180 -9.61 6.16 -8.12
C ASN A 180 -9.13 5.62 -9.47
N LEU A 181 -9.97 5.60 -10.51
CA LEU A 181 -9.54 5.17 -11.85
C LEU A 181 -8.44 6.08 -12.42
N PHE A 182 -8.63 7.40 -12.32
CA PHE A 182 -7.67 8.38 -12.80
C PHE A 182 -6.31 8.26 -12.08
N THR A 183 -6.34 8.27 -10.75
CA THR A 183 -5.12 8.14 -9.94
C THR A 183 -4.44 6.77 -10.14
N TYR A 184 -5.20 5.71 -10.41
CA TYR A 184 -4.66 4.40 -10.72
C TYR A 184 -3.81 4.41 -11.99
N VAL A 185 -4.30 5.05 -13.05
CA VAL A 185 -3.55 5.12 -14.31
C VAL A 185 -2.31 5.99 -14.14
N MET A 186 -2.45 7.17 -13.55
CA MET A 186 -1.34 8.14 -13.45
C MET A 186 -0.27 7.73 -12.43
N PHE A 187 -0.66 7.50 -11.18
CA PHE A 187 0.27 7.29 -10.08
C PHE A 187 0.63 5.83 -9.83
N ARG A 188 -0.14 4.91 -10.38
CA ARG A 188 0.08 3.47 -10.22
C ARG A 188 0.73 2.90 -11.48
N LEU A 189 0.03 2.89 -12.61
CA LEU A 189 0.59 2.34 -13.86
C LEU A 189 1.76 3.17 -14.38
N GLY A 190 1.67 4.51 -14.34
CA GLY A 190 2.74 5.39 -14.82
C GLY A 190 4.05 5.24 -14.06
N THR A 191 4.00 5.22 -12.72
CA THR A 191 5.20 5.05 -11.87
C THR A 191 5.81 3.68 -12.05
N GLN A 192 4.97 2.64 -12.08
CA GLN A 192 5.42 1.27 -12.24
C GLN A 192 6.06 1.03 -13.62
N PHE A 193 5.49 1.62 -14.67
CA PHE A 193 6.09 1.62 -16.02
C PHE A 193 7.45 2.33 -16.02
N TYR A 194 7.52 3.52 -15.42
CA TYR A 194 8.75 4.29 -15.33
C TYR A 194 9.88 3.54 -14.60
N LEU A 195 9.58 2.95 -13.43
CA LEU A 195 10.54 2.13 -12.66
C LEU A 195 10.99 0.89 -13.44
N THR A 196 10.06 0.21 -14.11
CA THR A 196 10.37 -0.96 -14.95
C THR A 196 11.28 -0.57 -16.10
N TRP A 197 10.94 0.51 -16.82
CA TRP A 197 11.75 1.04 -17.92
C TRP A 197 13.16 1.42 -17.45
N TYR A 198 13.27 2.08 -16.30
CA TYR A 198 14.54 2.46 -15.71
C TYR A 198 15.44 1.24 -15.41
N ILE A 199 14.86 0.18 -14.82
CA ILE A 199 15.61 -1.05 -14.50
C ILE A 199 16.07 -1.77 -15.77
N VAL A 200 15.22 -1.84 -16.79
CA VAL A 200 15.57 -2.48 -18.07
C VAL A 200 16.65 -1.69 -18.80
N HIS A 201 16.53 -0.35 -18.85
CA HIS A 201 17.48 0.50 -19.56
C HIS A 201 18.85 0.54 -18.88
N ASN A 202 18.89 0.51 -17.55
CA ASN A 202 20.13 0.53 -16.77
C ASN A 202 20.55 -0.86 -16.26
N TYR A 203 20.04 -1.93 -16.87
CA TYR A 203 20.22 -3.31 -16.39
C TYR A 203 21.69 -3.70 -16.24
N SER A 204 22.55 -3.25 -17.15
CA SER A 204 23.99 -3.56 -17.14
C SER A 204 24.78 -2.81 -16.05
N TRP A 205 24.20 -1.78 -15.44
CA TRP A 205 24.83 -0.94 -14.41
C TRP A 205 24.21 -1.16 -13.02
N LEU A 206 23.15 -1.97 -12.93
CA LEU A 206 22.43 -2.23 -11.69
C LEU A 206 23.01 -3.46 -10.99
N ASP A 207 23.62 -3.23 -9.83
CA ASP A 207 23.95 -4.32 -8.92
C ASP A 207 22.67 -5.07 -8.55
N HIS A 208 22.65 -6.39 -8.78
CA HIS A 208 21.47 -7.25 -8.57
C HIS A 208 20.24 -6.90 -9.42
N GLY A 209 20.41 -6.26 -10.58
CA GLY A 209 19.31 -5.84 -11.47
C GLY A 209 18.30 -6.94 -11.81
N GLY A 210 18.75 -8.18 -11.98
CA GLY A 210 17.87 -9.34 -12.24
C GLY A 210 16.85 -9.60 -11.11
N TYR A 211 17.27 -9.48 -9.85
CA TYR A 211 16.40 -9.69 -8.70
C TYR A 211 15.33 -8.59 -8.59
N PHE A 212 15.73 -7.33 -8.80
CA PHE A 212 14.80 -6.20 -8.84
C PHE A 212 13.82 -6.32 -10.00
N LEU A 213 14.29 -6.75 -11.17
CA LEU A 213 13.43 -6.95 -12.34
C LEU A 213 12.37 -8.03 -12.08
N ILE A 214 12.75 -9.18 -11.51
CA ILE A 214 11.80 -10.24 -11.15
C ILE A 214 10.74 -9.72 -10.17
N THR A 215 11.18 -9.03 -9.11
CA THR A 215 10.27 -8.45 -8.11
C THR A 215 9.32 -7.43 -8.74
N MET A 216 9.82 -6.58 -9.63
CA MET A 216 9.01 -5.63 -10.39
C MET A 216 8.02 -6.29 -11.33
N MET A 217 8.41 -7.38 -12.01
CA MET A 217 7.51 -8.15 -12.87
C MET A 217 6.37 -8.79 -12.08
N MET A 218 6.67 -9.37 -10.91
CA MET A 218 5.64 -9.92 -10.02
C MET A 218 4.66 -8.85 -9.56
N MET A 219 5.16 -7.67 -9.18
CA MET A 219 4.34 -6.52 -8.81
C MET A 219 3.47 -6.04 -9.98
N ASN A 220 4.00 -6.01 -11.21
CA ASN A 220 3.25 -5.65 -12.42
C ASN A 220 2.10 -6.62 -12.69
N ILE A 221 2.36 -7.93 -12.60
CA ILE A 221 1.35 -8.96 -12.82
C ILE A 221 0.21 -8.80 -11.80
N MET A 222 0.56 -8.70 -10.52
CA MET A 222 -0.41 -8.57 -9.44
C MET A 222 -1.25 -7.29 -9.58
N MET A 223 -0.61 -6.19 -10.01
CA MET A 223 -1.28 -4.93 -10.32
C MET A 223 -2.26 -5.03 -11.49
N VAL A 224 -1.90 -5.70 -12.58
CA VAL A 224 -2.82 -5.90 -13.71
C VAL A 224 -4.01 -6.76 -13.29
N ILE A 225 -3.79 -7.80 -12.49
CA ILE A 225 -4.86 -8.64 -11.95
C ILE A 225 -5.83 -7.80 -11.10
N TYR A 226 -5.32 -6.95 -10.22
CA TYR A 226 -6.16 -6.07 -9.40
C TYR A 226 -6.90 -5.00 -10.21
N PHE A 227 -6.26 -4.45 -11.24
CA PHE A 227 -6.93 -3.54 -12.16
C PHE A 227 -8.11 -4.23 -12.87
N TYR A 228 -7.88 -5.45 -13.35
CA TYR A 228 -8.93 -6.24 -13.99
C TYR A 228 -10.10 -6.54 -13.03
N ARG A 229 -9.81 -6.96 -11.78
CA ARG A 229 -10.84 -7.20 -10.75
C ARG A 229 -11.62 -5.92 -10.43
N LEU A 230 -10.93 -4.78 -10.32
CA LEU A 230 -11.54 -3.47 -10.09
C LEU A 230 -12.47 -3.07 -11.24
N LEU A 231 -12.01 -3.14 -12.49
CA LEU A 231 -12.82 -2.83 -13.67
C LEU A 231 -14.05 -3.74 -13.76
N ARG A 232 -13.87 -5.03 -13.49
CA ARG A 232 -14.96 -6.00 -13.49
C ARG A 232 -16.01 -5.66 -12.44
N THR A 233 -15.60 -5.35 -11.20
CA THR A 233 -16.54 -5.04 -10.12
C THR A 233 -17.26 -3.72 -10.31
N ASP A 234 -16.58 -2.72 -10.88
CA ASP A 234 -17.12 -1.37 -11.02
C ASP A 234 -17.91 -1.14 -12.31
N PHE A 235 -17.55 -1.77 -13.43
CA PHE A 235 -18.18 -1.54 -14.74
C PHE A 235 -19.01 -2.73 -15.24
N PHE A 236 -18.74 -3.94 -14.75
CA PHE A 236 -19.51 -5.15 -15.08
C PHE A 236 -20.11 -5.78 -13.83
N PRO A 237 -20.99 -5.08 -13.09
CA PRO A 237 -21.68 -5.70 -11.98
C PRO A 237 -22.46 -6.90 -12.52
N ARG A 238 -22.01 -8.11 -12.13
CA ARG A 238 -22.72 -9.35 -12.44
C ARG A 238 -24.09 -9.18 -11.80
N SER A 239 -25.13 -8.99 -12.62
CA SER A 239 -26.51 -8.92 -12.15
C SER A 239 -26.74 -10.10 -11.22
N LYS A 240 -26.87 -9.83 -9.92
CA LYS A 240 -27.33 -10.85 -8.98
C LYS A 240 -28.75 -11.16 -9.43
N ARG A 241 -28.91 -12.25 -10.18
CA ARG A 241 -30.19 -12.95 -10.33
C ARG A 241 -30.64 -13.31 -8.91
N TYR A 242 -31.43 -12.44 -8.30
CA TYR A 242 -32.41 -12.89 -7.33
C TYR A 242 -33.43 -13.71 -8.12
N THR A 243 -33.55 -14.99 -7.80
CA THR A 243 -34.78 -15.66 -7.34
C THR A 243 -34.66 -17.17 -7.61
N GLY A 244 -34.80 -17.96 -6.53
CA GLY A 244 -35.20 -19.37 -6.61
C GLY A 244 -34.13 -20.39 -6.21
N GLN A 245 -34.04 -20.73 -4.93
CA GLN A 245 -34.32 -22.10 -4.47
C GLN A 245 -34.32 -22.20 -2.94
N ASN A 246 -35.44 -22.70 -2.43
CA ASN A 246 -35.63 -23.28 -1.11
C ASN A 246 -34.59 -24.38 -0.84
N GLY A 247 -34.21 -24.54 0.43
CA GLY A 247 -33.78 -25.83 0.96
C GLY A 247 -32.34 -25.90 1.44
N THR A 248 -32.22 -26.04 2.77
CA THR A 248 -31.28 -26.94 3.47
C THR A 248 -29.77 -26.72 3.33
N HIS A 249 -29.21 -26.25 4.44
CA HIS A 249 -28.05 -26.78 5.14
C HIS A 249 -26.65 -26.66 4.50
N ASN A 250 -25.76 -26.09 5.33
CA ASN A 250 -24.32 -26.31 5.39
C ASN A 250 -23.45 -25.73 4.25
N ASN A 251 -22.74 -24.63 4.53
CA ASN A 251 -21.30 -24.60 4.26
C ASN A 251 -20.58 -23.41 4.93
N ASN A 252 -19.65 -23.77 5.83
CA ASN A 252 -18.58 -22.93 6.35
C ASN A 252 -17.56 -22.61 5.24
N SER A 253 -17.94 -21.71 4.33
CA SER A 253 -16.99 -21.02 3.49
C SER A 253 -17.45 -19.58 3.36
N LYS A 254 -16.97 -18.73 4.29
CA LYS A 254 -16.93 -17.28 4.08
C LYS A 254 -15.94 -17.02 2.94
N LYS A 255 -16.34 -17.38 1.73
CA LYS A 255 -15.68 -17.01 0.49
C LYS A 255 -15.65 -15.50 0.48
N PHE A 256 -14.43 -14.96 0.40
CA PHE A 256 -14.10 -13.56 0.20
C PHE A 256 -15.22 -12.91 -0.62
N LEU A 257 -15.92 -11.94 -0.03
CA LEU A 257 -16.82 -11.07 -0.78
C LEU A 257 -16.02 -10.61 -1.99
N SER A 258 -16.45 -11.09 -3.16
CA SER A 258 -15.80 -10.88 -4.43
C SER A 258 -15.32 -9.43 -4.56
N ASP A 259 -14.01 -9.29 -4.40
CA ASP A 259 -13.21 -8.10 -4.71
C ASP A 259 -12.62 -8.26 -6.11
#